data_AF-A0A166GDI3-F1
#
_entry.id   AF-A0A166GDI3-F1
#
_cell.length_a   1.000
_cell.length_b   1.000
_cell.length_c   1.000
_cell.angle_alpha   90.00
_cell.angle_beta   90.00
_cell.angle_gamma   90.00
#
_symmetry.space_group_name_H-M   'P 1'
#
loop_
_entity.id
_entity.type
_entity.pdbx_description
1 polymer ?
#
loop_
_entity_poly.entity_id
_entity_poly.type
_entity_poly.pdbx_seq_one_letter_code
_entity_poly.pdbx_strand_id
1 'polypeptide(L)'
;MPSPLPRNEDGLLYRCSYRPGDTEVAAPYELEEDPEEDENGRRTYSLHGPNLHFRVDHSVIHILTSDANPGNNIPQPHTRARPKDDKSREMWLRKLGEYIAAVMFGKLKNESEKPFVLADFPDDIAFYLLEKTRSDKPGERRTDVYLRSQAGLVFATPHEFARHSMWLIDGQPESAQRTACLCKYCDCVVDDEGKATSAPQRPITQDLRALSGYS
;
A
#
# COMPACT_ATOMS: atom_id res chain seq x y z
N MET A 1 -2.33 -7.47 26.57
CA MET A 1 -1.18 -8.39 26.43
C MET A 1 -0.65 -8.22 25.01
N PRO A 2 0.61 -7.82 24.79
CA PRO A 2 1.13 -7.71 23.44
C PRO A 2 1.35 -9.12 22.88
N SER A 3 0.69 -9.42 21.76
CA SER A 3 0.99 -10.63 20.99
C SER A 3 2.38 -10.44 20.37
N PRO A 4 3.35 -11.35 20.60
CA PRO A 4 4.64 -11.27 19.95
C PRO A 4 4.41 -11.67 18.50
N LEU A 5 4.29 -10.69 17.63
CA LEU A 5 4.14 -10.93 16.20
C LEU A 5 5.39 -11.66 15.71
N PRO A 6 5.25 -12.59 14.74
CA PRO A 6 6.40 -13.20 14.13
C PRO A 6 7.13 -12.09 13.38
N ARG A 7 8.26 -11.68 13.94
CA ARG A 7 9.27 -10.90 13.25
C ARG A 7 10.24 -11.92 12.66
N ASN A 8 10.99 -11.55 11.63
CA ASN A 8 12.19 -12.34 11.35
C ASN A 8 13.13 -12.31 12.58
N GLU A 9 14.19 -13.12 12.58
CA GLU A 9 15.13 -13.19 13.71
C GLU A 9 15.72 -11.79 14.07
N ASP A 10 15.71 -10.86 13.12
CA ASP A 10 16.19 -9.48 13.26
C ASP A 10 15.13 -8.46 13.71
N GLY A 11 13.90 -8.90 13.96
CA GLY A 11 12.85 -8.02 14.48
C GLY A 11 12.06 -7.24 13.41
N LEU A 12 12.22 -7.56 12.12
CA LEU A 12 11.60 -6.89 10.96
C LEU A 12 10.26 -7.53 10.55
N LEU A 13 9.43 -6.76 9.84
CA LEU A 13 8.15 -7.22 9.29
C LEU A 13 8.39 -8.07 8.03
N TYR A 14 7.58 -9.12 7.85
CA TYR A 14 7.62 -9.92 6.63
C TYR A 14 7.15 -9.13 5.40
N ARG A 15 7.80 -9.36 4.26
CA ARG A 15 7.37 -8.81 2.96
C ARG A 15 6.00 -9.35 2.53
N CYS A 16 5.34 -8.59 1.65
CA CYS A 16 3.90 -8.73 1.38
C CYS A 16 3.44 -9.99 0.65
N SER A 17 4.36 -10.82 0.16
CA SER A 17 4.08 -12.12 -0.44
C SER A 17 3.96 -13.26 0.58
N TYR A 18 4.32 -13.01 1.86
CA TYR A 18 4.44 -14.05 2.87
C TYR A 18 3.12 -14.41 3.55
N ARG A 19 2.76 -15.70 3.50
CA ARG A 19 1.67 -16.30 4.29
C ARG A 19 2.26 -17.03 5.51
N PRO A 20 1.54 -17.09 6.64
CA PRO A 20 1.97 -17.90 7.78
C PRO A 20 2.25 -19.35 7.34
N GLY A 21 3.49 -19.81 7.55
CA GLY A 21 3.93 -21.16 7.20
C GLY A 21 4.80 -21.24 5.93
N ASP A 22 4.93 -20.15 5.16
CA ASP A 22 5.94 -20.10 4.11
C ASP A 22 7.34 -20.17 4.74
N THR A 23 8.30 -20.83 4.11
CA THR A 23 9.66 -21.04 4.67
C THR A 23 10.70 -20.09 4.09
N GLU A 24 10.40 -19.47 2.95
CA GLU A 24 11.29 -18.54 2.27
C GLU A 24 10.72 -17.12 2.36
N VAL A 25 11.41 -16.25 3.08
CA VAL A 25 11.06 -14.83 3.19
C VAL A 25 12.11 -14.02 2.45
N ALA A 26 11.68 -13.24 1.45
CA ALA A 26 12.56 -12.24 0.86
C ALA A 26 12.91 -11.18 1.91
N ALA A 27 14.19 -10.85 2.04
CA ALA A 27 14.64 -9.74 2.86
C ALA A 27 14.08 -8.40 2.32
N PRO A 28 13.97 -7.36 3.15
CA PRO A 28 13.75 -5.99 2.69
C PRO A 28 14.77 -5.58 1.63
N TYR A 29 14.38 -4.71 0.71
CA TYR A 29 15.32 -4.09 -0.22
C TYR A 29 16.24 -3.14 0.54
N GLU A 30 17.53 -3.28 0.29
CA GLU A 30 18.55 -2.38 0.85
C GLU A 30 18.57 -1.09 0.03
N LEU A 31 18.40 0.05 0.71
CA LEU A 31 18.52 1.37 0.10
C LEU A 31 19.92 1.93 0.36
N GLU A 32 20.44 2.68 -0.59
CA GLU A 32 21.68 3.43 -0.45
C GLU A 32 21.37 4.79 0.19
N GLU A 33 22.17 5.21 1.17
CA GLU A 33 22.07 6.55 1.73
C GLU A 33 22.66 7.55 0.73
N ASP A 34 21.89 8.57 0.37
CA ASP A 34 22.33 9.61 -0.54
C ASP A 34 23.44 10.45 0.12
N PRO A 35 24.47 10.90 -0.65
CA PRO A 35 25.57 11.70 -0.10
C PRO A 35 25.13 13.11 0.32
N GLU A 36 24.00 13.58 -0.21
CA GLU A 36 23.43 14.89 0.07
C GLU A 36 22.23 14.76 1.00
N GLU A 37 22.17 15.63 2.00
CA GLU A 37 20.99 15.79 2.85
C GLU A 37 19.93 16.64 2.12
N ASP A 38 18.67 16.50 2.55
CA ASP A 38 17.60 17.37 2.06
C ASP A 38 17.77 18.84 2.53
N GLU A 39 16.88 19.72 2.08
CA GLU A 39 16.87 21.14 2.46
C GLU A 39 16.79 21.39 3.98
N ASN A 40 16.42 20.38 4.77
CA ASN A 40 16.30 20.43 6.22
C ASN A 40 17.45 19.70 6.93
N GLY A 41 18.51 19.29 6.21
CA GLY A 41 19.62 18.53 6.77
C GLY A 41 19.24 17.10 7.16
N ARG A 42 18.25 16.49 6.49
CA ARG A 42 17.84 15.11 6.74
C ARG A 42 18.45 14.18 5.72
N ARG A 43 18.83 12.99 6.18
CA ARG A 43 19.33 11.92 5.32
C ARG A 43 18.23 11.46 4.35
N THR A 44 18.62 11.19 3.12
CA THR A 44 17.74 10.66 2.07
C THR A 44 18.27 9.33 1.56
N TYR A 45 17.40 8.55 0.91
CA TYR A 45 17.75 7.23 0.43
C TYR A 45 17.33 7.02 -1.03
N SER A 46 18.16 6.35 -1.80
CA SER A 46 17.88 6.00 -3.19
C SER A 46 18.10 4.51 -3.46
N LEU A 47 17.41 4.00 -4.47
CA LEU A 47 17.59 2.66 -4.99
C LEU A 47 17.14 2.62 -6.45
N HIS A 48 18.05 2.19 -7.31
CA HIS A 48 17.81 1.99 -8.74
C HIS A 48 18.29 0.61 -9.15
N GLY A 49 17.57 -0.02 -10.07
CA GLY A 49 17.99 -1.27 -10.66
C GLY A 49 17.22 -1.54 -11.94
N PRO A 50 17.87 -2.09 -12.98
CA PRO A 50 17.23 -2.33 -14.28
C PRO A 50 16.11 -3.38 -14.21
N ASN A 51 16.13 -4.24 -13.16
CA ASN A 51 15.16 -5.32 -12.97
C ASN A 51 14.16 -5.02 -11.84
N LEU A 52 14.11 -3.78 -11.36
CA LEU A 52 13.17 -3.40 -10.31
C LEU A 52 11.86 -2.88 -10.93
N HIS A 53 10.75 -3.24 -10.29
CA HIS A 53 9.41 -2.76 -10.63
C HIS A 53 9.06 -1.45 -9.90
N PHE A 54 10.06 -0.85 -9.28
CA PHE A 54 10.00 0.40 -8.55
C PHE A 54 11.37 1.06 -8.59
N ARG A 55 11.42 2.32 -8.18
CA ARG A 55 12.68 2.98 -7.80
C ARG A 55 12.44 3.90 -6.62
N VAL A 56 13.50 4.27 -5.93
CA VAL A 56 13.47 5.27 -4.87
C VAL A 56 14.46 6.36 -5.24
N ASP A 57 14.00 7.61 -5.25
CA ASP A 57 14.79 8.81 -5.53
C ASP A 57 14.70 9.74 -4.30
N HIS A 58 15.75 9.89 -3.51
CA HIS A 58 15.78 10.79 -2.33
C HIS A 58 14.56 10.61 -1.38
N SER A 59 14.30 9.36 -0.98
CA SER A 59 13.15 8.89 -0.19
C SER A 59 11.78 9.06 -0.86
N VAL A 60 11.74 9.33 -2.17
CA VAL A 60 10.50 9.35 -2.97
C VAL A 60 10.36 8.03 -3.73
N ILE A 61 9.27 7.32 -3.46
CA ILE A 61 9.02 5.99 -4.02
C ILE A 61 8.24 6.12 -5.33
N HIS A 62 8.72 5.48 -6.38
CA HIS A 62 8.04 5.38 -7.66
C HIS A 62 7.72 3.91 -7.93
N ILE A 63 6.43 3.56 -8.06
CA ILE A 63 6.01 2.23 -8.49
C ILE A 63 5.88 2.26 -10.01
N LEU A 64 6.62 1.39 -10.70
CA LEU A 64 6.71 1.37 -12.16
C LEU A 64 5.79 0.35 -12.82
N THR A 65 5.05 -0.41 -12.01
CA THR A 65 4.09 -1.42 -12.46
C THR A 65 2.69 -1.11 -11.96
N SER A 66 1.69 -1.39 -12.79
CA SER A 66 0.29 -1.29 -12.43
C SER A 66 -0.48 -2.52 -12.90
N ASP A 67 -1.53 -2.87 -12.17
CA ASP A 67 -2.53 -3.87 -12.55
C ASP A 67 -3.83 -3.22 -13.06
N ALA A 68 -3.92 -1.88 -13.03
CA ALA A 68 -5.09 -1.18 -13.49
C ALA A 68 -5.24 -1.27 -15.02
N ASN A 69 -6.50 -1.36 -15.47
CA ASN A 69 -6.84 -1.31 -16.89
C ASN A 69 -7.56 0.02 -17.16
N PRO A 70 -7.09 0.84 -18.11
CA PRO A 70 -7.67 2.16 -18.39
C PRO A 70 -9.16 2.10 -18.77
N GLY A 71 -9.62 0.99 -19.36
CA GLY A 71 -11.02 0.81 -19.75
C GLY A 71 -12.01 0.62 -18.58
N ASN A 72 -11.53 0.23 -17.40
CA ASN A 72 -12.36 -0.12 -16.24
C ASN A 72 -12.49 1.01 -15.20
N ASN A 73 -11.78 2.11 -15.41
CA ASN A 73 -11.69 3.23 -14.46
C ASN A 73 -12.52 4.45 -14.85
N ILE A 74 -13.52 4.24 -15.72
CA ILE A 74 -14.49 5.28 -16.09
C ILE A 74 -15.28 5.70 -14.84
N PRO A 75 -15.27 7.00 -14.47
CA PRO A 75 -16.07 7.50 -13.35
C PRO A 75 -17.56 7.18 -13.55
N GLN A 76 -18.19 6.53 -12.57
CA GLN A 76 -19.65 6.36 -12.56
C GLN A 76 -20.34 7.72 -12.32
N PRO A 77 -21.65 7.88 -12.61
CA PRO A 77 -22.35 9.18 -12.54
C PRO A 77 -22.23 9.96 -11.21
N HIS A 78 -21.96 9.28 -10.10
CA HIS A 78 -21.75 9.88 -8.77
C HIS A 78 -20.28 9.99 -8.35
N THR A 79 -19.38 9.84 -9.31
CA THR A 79 -17.93 9.79 -9.09
C THR A 79 -17.32 11.03 -9.69
N ARG A 80 -16.57 11.79 -8.88
CA ARG A 80 -15.82 12.95 -9.38
C ARG A 80 -14.33 12.64 -9.31
N ALA A 81 -13.67 12.69 -10.46
CA ALA A 81 -12.22 12.69 -10.52
C ALA A 81 -11.71 13.90 -9.72
N ARG A 82 -10.66 13.68 -8.93
CA ARG A 82 -10.12 14.73 -8.05
C ARG A 82 -8.93 15.43 -8.70
N PRO A 83 -8.75 16.75 -8.47
CA PRO A 83 -7.51 17.43 -8.85
C PRO A 83 -6.29 16.80 -8.17
N LYS A 84 -5.13 16.89 -8.83
CA LYS A 84 -3.85 16.33 -8.33
C LYS A 84 -3.38 16.97 -7.02
N ASP A 85 -3.80 18.21 -6.75
CA ASP A 85 -3.30 19.05 -5.64
C ASP A 85 -4.18 19.00 -4.39
N ASP A 86 -4.87 17.88 -4.16
CA ASP A 86 -5.71 17.76 -2.97
C ASP A 86 -4.95 17.24 -1.76
N LYS A 87 -5.08 17.92 -0.61
CA LYS A 87 -4.55 17.51 0.69
C LYS A 87 -4.81 16.05 1.04
N SER A 88 -5.96 15.49 0.66
CA SER A 88 -6.19 14.06 0.96
C SER A 88 -5.43 13.13 0.01
N ARG A 89 -5.08 13.55 -1.21
CA ARG A 89 -4.15 12.81 -2.08
C ARG A 89 -2.75 12.82 -1.49
N GLU A 90 -2.24 13.98 -1.09
CA GLU A 90 -0.93 14.09 -0.42
C GLU A 90 -0.86 13.22 0.84
N MET A 91 -1.92 13.23 1.66
CA MET A 91 -2.01 12.40 2.85
C MET A 91 -2.02 10.90 2.51
N TRP A 92 -2.70 10.48 1.44
CA TRP A 92 -2.66 9.10 0.95
C TRP A 92 -1.26 8.70 0.51
N LEU A 93 -0.62 9.50 -0.34
CA LEU A 93 0.72 9.24 -0.86
C LEU A 93 1.77 9.17 0.25
N ARG A 94 1.71 10.10 1.22
CA ARG A 94 2.57 10.07 2.41
C ARG A 94 2.36 8.80 3.22
N LYS A 95 1.11 8.42 3.51
CA LYS A 95 0.81 7.22 4.29
C LYS A 95 1.25 5.94 3.59
N LEU A 96 1.04 5.84 2.28
CA LEU A 96 1.55 4.72 1.50
C LEU A 96 3.08 4.65 1.53
N GLY A 97 3.76 5.79 1.38
CA GLY A 97 5.21 5.86 1.49
C GLY A 97 5.74 5.36 2.85
N GLU A 98 5.14 5.82 3.95
CA GLU A 98 5.46 5.35 5.30
C GLU A 98 5.30 3.82 5.44
N TYR A 99 4.19 3.26 4.95
CA TYR A 99 3.93 1.82 5.04
C TYR A 99 4.90 1.01 4.19
N ILE A 100 5.14 1.44 2.95
CA ILE A 100 6.07 0.79 2.03
C ILE A 100 7.47 0.81 2.64
N ALA A 101 7.93 1.93 3.18
CA ALA A 101 9.26 2.04 3.76
C ALA A 101 9.47 1.10 4.94
N ALA A 102 8.49 1.03 5.84
CA ALA A 102 8.57 0.15 7.01
C ALA A 102 8.65 -1.34 6.63
N VAL A 103 7.85 -1.77 5.64
CA VAL A 103 7.73 -3.19 5.27
C VAL A 103 8.74 -3.62 4.23
N MET A 104 8.91 -2.82 3.17
CA MET A 104 9.74 -3.19 2.01
C MET A 104 11.20 -2.83 2.20
N PHE A 105 11.51 -1.83 3.03
CA PHE A 105 12.88 -1.31 3.22
C PHE A 105 13.38 -1.41 4.67
N GLY A 106 12.53 -1.87 5.61
CA GLY A 106 12.87 -1.92 7.04
C GLY A 106 13.09 -0.54 7.66
N LYS A 107 12.60 0.55 7.04
CA LYS A 107 12.79 1.94 7.49
C LYS A 107 11.58 2.42 8.28
N LEU A 108 11.72 2.45 9.61
CA LEU A 108 10.73 3.07 10.50
C LEU A 108 10.85 4.59 10.50
N LYS A 109 9.80 5.28 10.93
CA LYS A 109 9.80 6.73 11.03
C LYS A 109 10.93 7.21 11.96
N ASN A 110 11.80 8.07 11.43
CA ASN A 110 12.93 8.67 12.12
C ASN A 110 12.95 10.18 11.81
N GLU A 111 13.18 11.02 12.82
CA GLU A 111 13.19 12.49 12.66
C GLU A 111 14.45 13.01 11.96
N SER A 112 15.55 12.24 12.00
CA SER A 112 16.82 12.55 11.31
C SER A 112 16.82 12.15 9.82
N GLU A 113 15.74 11.54 9.34
CA GLU A 113 15.61 11.02 7.98
C GLU A 113 14.42 11.68 7.31
N LYS A 114 14.52 11.94 6.01
CA LYS A 114 13.41 12.46 5.24
C LYS A 114 12.29 11.41 5.21
N PRO A 115 11.03 11.77 5.54
CA PRO A 115 9.92 10.84 5.46
C PRO A 115 9.74 10.28 4.05
N PHE A 116 9.53 8.99 3.95
CA PHE A 116 9.22 8.35 2.67
C PHE A 116 7.82 8.74 2.19
N VAL A 117 7.73 9.07 0.91
CA VAL A 117 6.45 9.42 0.24
C VAL A 117 6.34 8.68 -1.08
N LEU A 118 5.12 8.29 -1.46
CA LEU A 118 4.85 7.77 -2.80
C LEU A 118 4.73 8.95 -3.78
N ALA A 119 5.43 8.92 -4.91
CA ALA A 119 5.44 10.01 -5.89
C ALA A 119 4.06 10.26 -6.52
N ASP A 120 3.43 9.18 -6.99
CA ASP A 120 2.09 9.14 -7.55
C ASP A 120 1.50 7.74 -7.37
N PHE A 121 0.20 7.58 -7.59
CA PHE A 121 -0.38 6.26 -7.72
C PHE A 121 0.14 5.58 -9.00
N PRO A 122 0.25 4.24 -9.01
CA PRO A 122 0.59 3.49 -10.22
C PRO A 122 -0.31 3.86 -11.41
N ASP A 123 0.22 3.71 -12.62
CA ASP A 123 -0.47 4.10 -13.85
C ASP A 123 -1.91 3.54 -13.93
N ASP A 124 -2.82 4.33 -14.49
CA ASP A 124 -4.24 4.01 -14.62
C ASP A 124 -5.02 3.76 -13.32
N ILE A 125 -4.41 3.81 -12.13
CA ILE A 125 -5.14 3.76 -10.86
C ILE A 125 -5.88 5.09 -10.62
N ALA A 126 -7.20 5.00 -10.44
CA ALA A 126 -8.04 6.19 -10.31
C ALA A 126 -8.24 6.57 -8.84
N PHE A 127 -7.91 7.82 -8.51
CA PHE A 127 -8.21 8.44 -7.21
C PHE A 127 -9.41 9.37 -7.35
N TYR A 128 -10.49 9.12 -6.59
CA TYR A 128 -11.76 9.81 -6.79
C TYR A 128 -12.53 10.07 -5.49
N LEU A 129 -13.46 11.01 -5.59
CA LEU A 129 -14.45 11.30 -4.56
C LEU A 129 -15.76 10.60 -4.88
N LEU A 130 -16.36 9.99 -3.85
CA LEU A 130 -17.69 9.41 -3.92
C LEU A 130 -18.58 10.06 -2.86
N GLU A 131 -19.64 10.71 -3.33
CA GLU A 131 -20.68 11.25 -2.46
C GLU A 131 -21.56 10.11 -1.95
N LYS A 132 -21.74 10.02 -0.64
CA LYS A 132 -22.62 9.06 0.01
C LYS A 132 -23.60 9.79 0.93
N THR A 133 -24.82 9.29 1.06
CA THR A 133 -25.73 9.74 2.11
C THR A 133 -25.35 9.08 3.43
N ARG A 134 -25.31 9.87 4.50
CA ARG A 134 -25.09 9.36 5.86
C ARG A 134 -26.23 8.42 6.25
N SER A 135 -25.90 7.20 6.67
CA SER A 135 -26.88 6.21 7.13
C SER A 135 -27.52 6.63 8.46
N ASP A 136 -26.78 7.35 9.30
CA ASP A 136 -27.21 7.85 10.60
C ASP A 136 -28.02 9.16 10.51
N LYS A 137 -27.90 9.89 9.40
CA LYS A 137 -28.59 11.16 9.17
C LYS A 137 -29.08 11.26 7.72
N PRO A 138 -30.25 10.65 7.42
CA PRO A 138 -30.86 10.74 6.11
C PRO A 138 -31.00 12.20 5.67
N GLY A 139 -30.38 12.55 4.53
CA GLY A 139 -30.35 13.92 3.99
C GLY A 139 -29.00 14.64 4.12
N GLU A 140 -28.11 14.19 5.01
CA GLU A 140 -26.75 14.74 5.11
C GLU A 140 -25.83 13.97 4.15
N ARG A 141 -25.18 14.68 3.22
CA ARG A 141 -24.19 14.10 2.30
C ARG A 141 -22.82 14.12 2.96
N ARG A 142 -22.09 13.01 2.84
CA ARG A 142 -20.66 12.94 3.13
C ARG A 142 -19.89 12.62 1.85
N THR A 143 -18.65 13.08 1.77
CA THR A 143 -17.77 12.77 0.66
C THR A 143 -16.61 11.95 1.18
N ASP A 144 -16.48 10.74 0.64
CA ASP A 144 -15.41 9.82 0.98
C ASP A 144 -14.46 9.72 -0.23
N VAL A 145 -13.16 9.53 0.05
CA VAL A 145 -12.11 9.36 -0.97
C VAL A 145 -11.84 7.89 -1.17
N TYR A 146 -11.67 7.48 -2.44
CA TYR A 146 -11.37 6.11 -2.80
C TYR A 146 -10.28 6.03 -3.87
N LEU A 147 -9.66 4.87 -3.93
CA LEU A 147 -8.72 4.48 -4.98
C LEU A 147 -9.28 3.24 -5.67
N ARG A 148 -9.25 3.20 -7.00
CA ARG A 148 -9.72 2.06 -7.80
C ARG A 148 -8.62 1.54 -8.72
N SER A 149 -8.47 0.23 -8.73
CA SER A 149 -7.54 -0.52 -9.58
C SER A 149 -8.30 -1.42 -10.57
N GLN A 150 -7.79 -2.62 -10.87
CA GLN A 150 -8.42 -3.60 -11.76
C GLN A 150 -9.83 -4.00 -11.31
N ALA A 151 -10.67 -4.43 -12.26
CA ALA A 151 -11.89 -5.22 -12.06
C ALA A 151 -12.87 -4.75 -10.97
N GLY A 152 -12.91 -3.45 -10.67
CA GLY A 152 -13.81 -2.90 -9.65
C GLY A 152 -13.31 -3.02 -8.21
N LEU A 153 -12.02 -3.32 -8.01
CA LEU A 153 -11.39 -3.25 -6.69
C LEU A 153 -11.32 -1.78 -6.26
N VAL A 154 -11.97 -1.48 -5.13
CA VAL A 154 -12.11 -0.11 -4.59
C VAL A 154 -11.56 -0.06 -3.17
N PHE A 155 -10.46 0.65 -2.96
CA PHE A 155 -9.83 0.84 -1.66
C PHE A 155 -10.32 2.13 -1.02
N ALA A 156 -10.81 2.05 0.22
CA ALA A 156 -11.37 3.18 0.95
C ALA A 156 -10.34 3.91 1.82
N THR A 157 -9.18 3.30 2.07
CA THR A 157 -8.12 3.88 2.90
C THR A 157 -6.73 3.51 2.36
N PRO A 158 -5.69 4.29 2.68
CA PRO A 158 -4.31 3.96 2.32
C PRO A 158 -3.89 2.58 2.83
N HIS A 159 -4.34 2.21 4.03
CA HIS A 159 -4.08 0.91 4.63
C HIS A 159 -4.56 -0.24 3.75
N GLU A 160 -5.79 -0.13 3.23
CA GLU A 160 -6.37 -1.18 2.39
C GLU A 160 -5.56 -1.38 1.10
N PHE A 161 -5.01 -0.30 0.55
CA PHE A 161 -4.22 -0.34 -0.68
C PHE A 161 -2.75 -0.71 -0.46
N ALA A 162 -2.20 -0.48 0.75
CA ALA A 162 -0.78 -0.68 1.05
C ALA A 162 -0.24 -2.05 0.60
N ARG A 163 -0.92 -3.13 0.99
CA ARG A 163 -0.57 -4.50 0.59
C ARG A 163 -0.55 -4.69 -0.92
N HIS A 164 -1.52 -4.11 -1.61
CA HIS A 164 -1.61 -4.18 -3.06
C HIS A 164 -0.44 -3.44 -3.70
N SER A 165 -0.13 -2.23 -3.22
CA SER A 165 1.02 -1.46 -3.71
C SER A 165 2.36 -2.16 -3.48
N MET A 166 2.52 -2.89 -2.37
CA MET A 166 3.73 -3.68 -2.08
C MET A 166 3.83 -4.91 -3.00
N TRP A 167 2.71 -5.55 -3.34
CA TRP A 167 2.67 -6.60 -4.36
C TRP A 167 3.02 -6.07 -5.76
N LEU A 168 2.61 -4.83 -6.09
CA LEU A 168 3.05 -4.15 -7.31
C LEU A 168 4.57 -3.93 -7.29
N ILE A 169 5.14 -3.43 -6.19
CA ILE A 169 6.59 -3.25 -6.01
C ILE A 169 7.37 -4.56 -6.25
N ASP A 170 6.79 -5.70 -5.87
CA ASP A 170 7.37 -7.03 -6.08
C ASP A 170 7.25 -7.53 -7.53
N GLY A 171 6.62 -6.76 -8.43
CA GLY A 171 6.47 -7.12 -9.84
C GLY A 171 5.25 -7.95 -10.15
N GLN A 172 4.21 -7.88 -9.32
CA GLN A 172 2.98 -8.65 -9.50
C GLN A 172 3.20 -10.17 -9.57
N PRO A 173 3.97 -10.78 -8.64
CA PRO A 173 4.23 -12.21 -8.72
C PRO A 173 2.91 -13.00 -8.70
N GLU A 174 2.82 -13.99 -9.58
CA GLU A 174 1.76 -14.98 -9.61
C GLU A 174 2.27 -16.27 -8.96
N SER A 175 1.42 -16.96 -8.20
CA SER A 175 1.70 -18.33 -7.78
C SER A 175 0.85 -19.29 -8.61
N ALA A 176 1.32 -20.53 -8.80
CA ALA A 176 0.73 -21.51 -9.72
C ALA A 176 -0.78 -21.76 -9.57
N GLN A 177 -1.38 -21.38 -8.44
CA GLN A 177 -2.80 -21.61 -8.13
C GLN A 177 -3.56 -20.37 -7.63
N ARG A 178 -2.88 -19.24 -7.38
CA ARG A 178 -3.50 -18.03 -6.80
C ARG A 178 -2.63 -16.79 -6.99
N THR A 179 -3.24 -15.61 -6.92
CA THR A 179 -2.48 -14.35 -6.84
C THR A 179 -1.60 -14.37 -5.58
N ALA A 180 -0.36 -13.90 -5.67
CA ALA A 180 0.49 -13.74 -4.49
C ALA A 180 0.09 -12.50 -3.66
N CYS A 181 -0.81 -11.66 -4.17
CA CYS A 181 -1.29 -10.47 -3.48
C CYS A 181 -2.12 -10.86 -2.25
N LEU A 182 -1.70 -10.37 -1.08
CA LEU A 182 -2.36 -10.63 0.20
C LEU A 182 -3.31 -9.51 0.64
N CYS A 183 -3.68 -8.59 -0.27
CA CYS A 183 -4.66 -7.55 0.06
C CYS A 183 -6.06 -8.18 0.26
N LYS A 184 -6.92 -7.50 1.03
CA LYS A 184 -8.26 -8.02 1.39
C LYS A 184 -9.18 -8.35 0.22
N TYR A 185 -8.85 -7.86 -0.97
CA TYR A 185 -9.62 -8.07 -2.19
C TYR A 185 -9.06 -9.17 -3.09
N CYS A 186 -7.76 -9.43 -3.02
CA CYS A 186 -7.09 -10.44 -3.83
C CYS A 186 -6.95 -11.79 -3.10
N ASP A 187 -6.79 -11.75 -1.77
CA ASP A 187 -6.69 -12.97 -0.96
C ASP A 187 -8.07 -13.34 -0.41
N CYS A 188 -8.71 -14.30 -1.09
CA CYS A 188 -10.01 -14.84 -0.72
C CYS A 188 -9.87 -16.34 -0.42
N VAL A 189 -10.58 -16.79 0.61
CA VAL A 189 -10.80 -18.20 0.92
C VAL A 189 -12.20 -18.57 0.45
N VAL A 190 -12.29 -19.64 -0.33
CA VAL A 190 -13.58 -20.23 -0.73
C VAL A 190 -13.98 -21.21 0.37
N ASP A 191 -15.16 -21.03 0.95
CA ASP A 191 -15.70 -21.99 1.92
C ASP A 191 -16.24 -23.27 1.24
N ASP A 192 -16.64 -24.24 2.06
CA ASP A 192 -17.19 -25.53 1.59
C ASP A 192 -18.47 -25.36 0.74
N GLU A 193 -19.13 -24.20 0.82
CA GLU A 193 -20.31 -23.83 0.03
C GLU A 193 -19.96 -23.13 -1.29
N GLY A 194 -18.67 -22.96 -1.60
CA GLY A 194 -18.19 -22.30 -2.81
C GLY A 194 -18.21 -20.77 -2.75
N LYS A 195 -18.45 -20.18 -1.57
CA LYS A 195 -18.51 -18.73 -1.39
C LYS A 195 -17.13 -18.17 -1.02
N ALA A 196 -16.66 -17.24 -1.84
CA ALA A 196 -15.41 -16.53 -1.58
C ALA A 196 -15.61 -15.49 -0.46
N THR A 197 -14.79 -15.57 0.58
CA THR A 197 -14.69 -14.59 1.66
C THR A 197 -13.27 -14.08 1.76
N SER A 198 -13.07 -12.81 2.14
CA SER A 198 -11.72 -12.28 2.33
C SER A 198 -10.97 -13.10 3.37
N ALA A 199 -9.76 -13.54 3.04
CA ALA A 199 -8.90 -14.26 3.95
C ALA A 199 -8.59 -13.40 5.19
N PRO A 200 -8.37 -14.02 6.37
CA PRO A 200 -8.00 -13.29 7.58
C PRO A 200 -6.77 -12.42 7.34
N GLN A 201 -6.94 -11.10 7.35
CA GLN A 201 -5.87 -10.11 7.08
C GLN A 201 -4.89 -9.91 8.26
N ARG A 202 -4.94 -10.80 9.27
CA ARG A 202 -4.07 -10.79 10.46
C ARG A 202 -2.84 -11.61 10.10
N PRO A 203 -1.66 -10.98 9.88
CA PRO A 203 -1.04 -10.10 10.88
C PRO A 203 -0.86 -8.63 10.48
N ILE A 204 -0.65 -8.32 9.19
CA ILE A 204 -0.15 -6.99 8.76
C ILE A 204 -1.15 -5.85 8.98
N THR A 205 -2.46 -6.12 9.06
CA THR A 205 -3.41 -5.06 9.43
C THR A 205 -3.18 -4.57 10.86
N GLN A 206 -2.68 -5.42 11.74
CA GLN A 206 -2.30 -5.02 13.10
C GLN A 206 -0.92 -4.36 13.11
N ASP A 207 0.00 -4.80 12.26
CA ASP A 207 1.36 -4.26 12.15
C ASP A 207 1.35 -2.83 11.57
N LEU A 208 0.65 -2.64 10.45
CA LEU A 208 0.43 -1.31 9.87
C LEU A 208 -0.37 -0.41 10.81
N ARG A 209 -1.32 -0.96 11.60
CA ARG A 209 -2.02 -0.18 12.64
C ARG A 209 -1.11 0.25 13.77
N ALA A 210 -0.25 -0.66 14.25
CA ALA A 210 0.75 -0.34 15.27
C ALA A 210 1.75 0.72 14.76
N LEU A 211 2.25 0.57 13.52
CA LEU A 211 3.08 1.56 12.84
C LEU A 211 2.36 2.91 12.65
N SER A 212 1.05 2.87 12.46
CA SER A 212 0.21 4.07 12.32
C SER A 212 -0.15 4.73 13.66
N GLY A 213 0.26 4.16 14.80
CA GLY A 213 -0.09 4.64 16.13
C GLY A 213 -1.52 4.33 16.57
N TYR A 214 -2.22 3.42 15.90
CA TYR A 214 -3.50 2.89 16.35
C TYR A 214 -3.24 1.72 17.32
N SER A 215 -3.26 2.01 18.62
CA SER A 215 -3.30 1.02 19.71
C SER A 215 -4.72 0.59 20.04
#